data_AF-A0A7S1K266-F1
#
_entry.id   AF-A0A7S1K266-F1
#
_cell.length_a   1.000
_cell.length_b   1.000
_cell.length_c   1.000
_cell.angle_alpha   90.00
_cell.angle_beta   90.00
_cell.angle_gamma   90.00
#
_symmetry.space_group_name_H-M   'P 1'
#
loop_
_entity.id
_entity.type
_entity.pdbx_description
1 polymer ?
#
loop_
_entity_poly.entity_id
_entity_poly.type
_entity_poly.pdbx_seq_one_letter_code
_entity_poly.pdbx_strand_id
1 'polypeptide(L)'
;HITAVTDLVDGIIPLQAERLTSRNGHVDERGRACVTGGHSSSVAFPRILLQTWRRRELPSMFREWVRSCHDVNPLMGHYFFTDDSLLSLVDQHFPDWSDRWSDLPGIVRADLGRLLMLWVHGGVYLDVDYECLQPFEGLLRQAEENGHDLIVGEEHLVHVYLLENLNDSMRPFVSNAWIAATPQHPLIGAFLNDTLSNTSRLLNE
;
A
#
# COMPACT_ATOMS: atom_id res chain seq x y z
N HIS A 1 3.72 -14.81 -15.03
CA HIS A 1 2.92 -15.57 -14.05
C HIS A 1 3.43 -15.24 -12.66
N ILE A 2 2.72 -14.36 -11.95
CA ILE A 2 3.03 -14.07 -10.54
C ILE A 2 2.67 -15.33 -9.75
N THR A 3 3.66 -16.08 -9.29
CA THR A 3 3.46 -17.26 -8.45
C THR A 3 3.91 -16.87 -7.05
N ALA A 4 2.96 -16.65 -6.14
CA ALA A 4 3.28 -16.28 -4.76
C ALA A 4 3.91 -17.49 -4.04
N VAL A 5 5.03 -17.25 -3.37
CA VAL A 5 5.59 -18.15 -2.38
C VAL A 5 4.74 -18.04 -1.12
N THR A 6 4.16 -19.18 -0.70
CA THR A 6 3.43 -19.33 0.56
C THR A 6 4.39 -19.37 1.74
N ASP A 7 3.84 -19.01 2.90
CA ASP A 7 4.40 -19.06 4.26
C ASP A 7 5.13 -17.80 4.71
N LEU A 8 4.49 -17.05 5.63
CA LEU A 8 4.98 -16.85 7.01
C LEU A 8 4.20 -15.72 7.68
N VAL A 9 3.29 -16.12 8.57
CA VAL A 9 2.83 -15.27 9.68
C VAL A 9 4.04 -15.07 10.60
N ASP A 10 4.30 -13.82 11.02
CA ASP A 10 5.45 -13.34 11.81
C ASP A 10 6.79 -13.22 11.05
N GLY A 11 7.00 -12.07 10.40
CA GLY A 11 8.26 -11.71 9.72
C GLY A 11 8.13 -10.75 8.53
N ILE A 12 6.90 -10.42 8.16
CA ILE A 12 6.56 -9.59 6.99
C ILE A 12 6.76 -8.13 7.33
N ILE A 13 7.98 -7.61 7.14
CA ILE A 13 8.36 -6.34 6.49
C ILE A 13 9.88 -6.44 6.28
N PRO A 14 10.43 -6.31 5.05
CA PRO A 14 11.87 -6.38 4.85
C PRO A 14 12.59 -5.38 5.75
N LEU A 15 13.76 -5.80 6.27
CA LEU A 15 14.69 -5.10 7.18
C LEU A 15 15.11 -3.66 6.76
N GLN A 16 14.52 -3.09 5.72
CA GLN A 16 14.88 -1.81 5.11
C GLN A 16 13.72 -0.81 4.97
N ALA A 17 12.46 -1.22 5.14
CA ALA A 17 11.37 -0.25 5.37
C ALA A 17 11.42 0.15 6.84
N GLU A 18 11.75 1.41 7.11
CA GLU A 18 11.93 1.86 8.48
C GLU A 18 10.56 2.00 9.15
N ARG A 19 10.34 1.19 10.19
CA ARG A 19 9.20 1.38 11.08
C ARG A 19 9.40 2.70 11.79
N LEU A 20 8.56 3.69 11.52
CA LEU A 20 8.64 5.01 12.18
C LEU A 20 8.24 4.97 13.66
N THR A 21 8.08 3.77 14.25
CA THR A 21 7.73 3.57 15.65
C THR A 21 8.74 2.66 16.35
N SER A 22 9.31 3.15 17.45
CA SER A 22 9.85 2.31 18.52
C SER A 22 8.95 2.47 19.75
N ARG A 23 8.39 1.38 20.26
CA ARG A 23 8.02 1.28 21.67
C ARG A 23 8.60 -0.01 22.23
N ASN A 24 9.50 0.13 23.20
CA ASN A 24 9.78 -0.92 24.17
C ASN A 24 8.52 -1.11 25.02
N GLY A 25 7.85 -2.24 24.89
CA GLY A 25 6.64 -2.53 25.65
C GLY A 25 6.28 -4.00 25.55
N HIS A 26 6.64 -4.74 26.60
CA HIS A 26 6.22 -6.08 27.00
C HIS A 26 5.01 -6.65 26.21
N VAL A 27 5.23 -7.73 25.47
CA VAL A 27 4.15 -8.57 24.95
C VAL A 27 3.63 -9.39 26.14
N ASP A 28 2.42 -9.07 26.63
CA ASP A 28 1.71 -9.91 27.63
C ASP A 28 1.34 -11.24 26.94
N GLU A 29 1.84 -12.36 27.46
CA GLU A 29 1.68 -13.72 26.93
C GLU A 29 0.24 -14.30 27.03
N ARG A 30 -0.78 -13.45 27.10
CA ARG A 30 -2.19 -13.88 27.30
C ARG A 30 -3.02 -13.92 26.01
N GLY A 31 -2.43 -14.48 24.97
CA GLY A 31 -3.07 -14.70 23.66
C GLY A 31 -2.89 -16.11 23.10
N ARG A 32 -2.65 -17.13 23.93
CA ARG A 32 -2.73 -18.53 23.49
C ARG A 32 -4.14 -19.07 23.73
N ALA A 33 -4.96 -19.14 22.67
CA ALA A 33 -6.16 -19.96 22.67
C ALA A 33 -6.36 -20.65 21.31
N CYS A 34 -6.38 -21.98 21.39
CA CYS A 34 -6.85 -23.03 20.49
C CYS A 34 -7.04 -22.74 18.98
N VAL A 35 -6.22 -23.45 18.20
CA VAL A 35 -6.57 -23.94 16.86
C VAL A 35 -7.72 -24.93 16.97
N THR A 36 -8.89 -24.57 16.42
CA THR A 36 -9.87 -25.54 15.93
C THR A 36 -10.39 -25.06 14.58
N GLY A 37 -10.24 -25.92 13.57
CA GLY A 37 -10.50 -25.60 12.18
C GLY A 37 -11.93 -25.17 11.88
N GLY A 38 -12.02 -24.08 11.13
CA GLY A 38 -13.19 -23.62 10.39
C GLY A 38 -12.72 -22.59 9.38
N HIS A 39 -12.74 -22.92 8.09
CA HIS A 39 -12.43 -21.97 7.02
C HIS A 39 -13.60 -20.98 6.88
N SER A 40 -13.57 -19.91 7.67
CA SER A 40 -14.17 -18.64 7.29
C SER A 40 -13.00 -17.72 7.00
N SER A 41 -12.70 -17.48 5.72
CA SER A 41 -11.72 -16.46 5.34
C SER A 41 -12.34 -15.10 5.63
N SER A 42 -12.33 -14.68 6.89
CA SER A 42 -12.75 -13.34 7.26
C SER A 42 -11.78 -12.37 6.58
N VAL A 43 -12.31 -11.55 5.67
CA VAL A 43 -11.58 -10.45 5.06
C VAL A 43 -11.07 -9.54 6.18
N ALA A 44 -9.76 -9.33 6.24
CA ALA A 44 -9.13 -8.50 7.26
C ALA A 44 -8.03 -7.65 6.63
N PHE A 45 -8.16 -6.32 6.70
CA PHE A 45 -7.12 -5.41 6.26
C PHE A 45 -5.99 -5.39 7.29
N PRO A 46 -4.73 -5.63 6.90
CA PRO A 46 -3.60 -5.39 7.77
C PRO A 46 -3.63 -3.96 8.33
N ARG A 47 -3.43 -3.80 9.65
CA ARG A 47 -3.34 -2.48 10.29
C ARG A 47 -1.94 -1.90 10.08
N ILE A 48 -1.63 -1.63 8.81
CA ILE A 48 -0.35 -1.17 8.32
C ILE A 48 -0.61 0.06 7.45
N LEU A 49 0.15 1.13 7.70
CA LEU A 49 0.15 2.35 6.92
C LEU A 49 1.44 2.40 6.09
N LEU A 50 1.30 2.56 4.78
CA LEU A 50 2.37 2.51 3.79
C LEU A 50 2.46 3.86 3.09
N GLN A 51 3.61 4.51 3.18
CA GLN A 51 3.92 5.73 2.43
C GLN A 51 5.24 5.56 1.69
N THR A 52 5.43 6.29 0.59
CA THR A 52 6.67 6.26 -0.18
C THR A 52 7.14 7.65 -0.59
N TRP A 53 8.46 7.85 -0.62
CA TRP A 53 9.11 9.03 -1.18
C TRP A 53 10.48 8.66 -1.71
N ARG A 54 11.05 9.45 -2.63
CA ARG A 54 12.33 9.12 -3.27
C ARG A 54 13.45 8.82 -2.27
N ARG A 55 13.50 9.55 -1.16
CA ARG A 55 14.52 9.46 -0.11
C ARG A 55 13.90 9.70 1.26
N ARG A 56 14.69 9.56 2.33
CA ARG A 56 14.22 9.80 3.70
C ARG A 56 13.99 11.27 3.99
N GLU A 57 14.74 12.16 3.34
CA GLU A 57 14.63 13.59 3.56
C GLU A 57 13.38 14.15 2.87
N LEU A 58 12.31 14.27 3.65
CA LEU A 58 11.07 14.91 3.23
C LEU A 58 11.17 16.45 3.29
N PRO A 59 10.58 17.16 2.32
CA PRO A 59 10.25 18.57 2.46
C PRO A 59 9.54 18.84 3.79
N SER A 60 9.81 19.98 4.42
CA SER A 60 9.28 20.29 5.77
C SER A 60 7.76 20.19 5.85
N MET A 61 7.05 20.63 4.80
CA MET A 61 5.59 20.54 4.73
C MET A 61 5.07 19.10 4.79
N PHE A 62 5.72 18.15 4.11
CA PHE A 62 5.28 16.74 4.10
C PHE A 62 5.58 16.05 5.42
N ARG A 63 6.58 16.50 6.19
CA ARG A 63 6.89 15.90 7.50
C ARG A 63 5.74 16.06 8.49
N GLU A 64 5.05 17.21 8.47
CA GLU A 64 3.90 17.45 9.35
C GLU A 64 2.70 16.58 8.94
N TRP A 65 2.48 16.42 7.64
CA TRP A 65 1.41 15.58 7.10
C TRP A 65 1.62 14.09 7.35
N VAL A 66 2.81 13.56 7.04
CA VAL A 66 3.22 12.18 7.40
C VAL A 66 3.07 11.93 8.90
N ARG A 67 3.47 12.91 9.73
CA ARG A 67 3.30 12.83 11.18
C ARG A 67 1.83 12.82 11.60
N SER A 68 0.97 13.66 11.00
CA SER A 68 -0.46 13.67 11.29
C SER A 68 -1.09 12.29 11.08
N CYS A 69 -0.71 11.61 10.01
CA CYS A 69 -1.18 10.26 9.70
C CYS A 69 -0.69 9.20 10.68
N HIS A 70 0.53 9.34 11.17
CA HIS A 70 1.02 8.51 12.26
C HIS A 70 0.23 8.74 13.57
N ASP A 71 0.11 10.01 13.98
CA ASP A 71 -0.46 10.40 15.27
C ASP A 71 -1.97 10.07 15.34
N VAL A 72 -2.69 10.21 14.22
CA VAL A 72 -4.13 9.91 14.11
C VAL A 72 -4.42 8.41 13.99
N ASN A 73 -3.47 7.59 13.53
CA ASN A 73 -3.63 6.14 13.39
C ASN A 73 -2.72 5.34 14.33
N PRO A 74 -2.82 5.50 15.66
CA PRO A 74 -1.86 4.94 16.62
C PRO A 74 -1.89 3.41 16.72
N LEU A 75 -2.94 2.77 16.20
CA LEU A 75 -3.08 1.30 16.17
C LEU A 75 -2.45 0.67 14.93
N MET A 76 -2.01 1.47 13.96
CA MET A 76 -1.43 1.00 12.71
C MET A 76 0.10 1.06 12.74
N GLY A 77 0.76 0.02 12.23
CA GLY A 77 2.20 0.07 11.98
C GLY A 77 2.50 0.97 10.80
N HIS A 78 3.24 2.07 11.01
CA HIS A 78 3.61 2.99 9.94
C HIS A 78 4.98 2.66 9.36
N TYR A 79 5.02 2.41 8.05
CA TYR A 79 6.22 2.09 7.29
C TYR A 79 6.38 3.02 6.10
N PHE A 80 7.62 3.47 5.94
CA PHE A 80 8.01 4.41 4.93
C PHE A 80 9.01 3.78 3.97
N PHE A 81 8.70 3.81 2.68
CA PHE A 81 9.52 3.25 1.63
C PHE A 81 10.28 4.37 0.88
N THR A 82 11.58 4.18 0.71
CA THR A 82 12.40 4.91 -0.26
C THR A 82 12.49 4.19 -1.60
N ASP A 83 12.99 4.86 -2.64
CA ASP A 83 13.32 4.21 -3.93
C ASP A 83 14.17 2.94 -3.72
N ASP A 84 15.18 3.00 -2.84
CA ASP A 84 16.05 1.85 -2.52
C ASP A 84 15.28 0.70 -1.85
N SER A 85 14.37 1.00 -0.94
CA SER A 85 13.56 -0.03 -0.28
C SER A 85 12.48 -0.60 -1.20
N LEU A 86 11.98 0.18 -2.17
CA LEU A 86 11.09 -0.34 -3.22
C LEU A 86 11.86 -1.26 -4.18
N LEU A 87 13.08 -0.90 -4.57
CA LEU A 87 13.94 -1.80 -5.35
C LEU A 87 14.19 -3.10 -4.57
N SER A 88 14.47 -3.00 -3.27
CA SER A 88 14.69 -4.19 -2.42
C SER A 88 13.42 -5.06 -2.31
N LEU A 89 12.23 -4.46 -2.27
CA LEU A 89 10.96 -5.17 -2.33
C LEU A 89 10.80 -5.90 -3.67
N VAL A 90 11.17 -5.27 -4.78
CA VAL A 90 11.16 -5.86 -6.12
C VAL A 90 12.15 -7.02 -6.20
N ASP A 91 13.39 -6.84 -5.77
CA ASP A 91 14.41 -7.90 -5.77
C ASP A 91 13.96 -9.12 -4.97
N GLN A 92 13.27 -8.90 -3.85
CA GLN A 92 12.81 -9.98 -2.98
C GLN A 92 11.60 -10.74 -3.54
N HIS A 93 10.61 -10.04 -4.09
CA HIS A 93 9.31 -10.63 -4.45
C HIS A 93 9.10 -10.81 -5.96
N PHE A 94 9.86 -10.09 -6.77
CA PHE A 94 9.76 -10.02 -8.23
C PHE A 94 11.17 -9.97 -8.89
N PRO A 95 12.09 -10.91 -8.57
CA PRO A 95 13.49 -10.83 -8.98
C PRO A 95 13.71 -10.78 -10.50
N ASP A 96 12.79 -11.36 -11.29
CA ASP A 96 12.84 -11.29 -12.75
C ASP A 96 12.60 -9.87 -13.31
N TRP A 97 12.31 -8.90 -12.43
CA TRP A 97 11.94 -7.54 -12.81
C TRP A 97 12.88 -6.46 -12.30
N SER A 98 13.89 -6.80 -11.51
CA SER A 98 14.85 -5.86 -10.91
C SER A 98 15.54 -4.94 -11.92
N ASP A 99 16.01 -5.53 -13.03
CA ASP A 99 16.67 -4.76 -14.09
C ASP A 99 15.71 -3.77 -14.73
N ARG A 100 14.49 -4.21 -15.05
CA ARG A 100 13.46 -3.36 -15.68
C ARG A 100 12.96 -2.28 -14.74
N TRP A 101 12.81 -2.59 -13.46
CA TRP A 101 12.39 -1.63 -12.43
C TRP A 101 13.32 -0.42 -12.38
N SER A 102 14.63 -0.66 -12.43
CA SER A 102 15.65 0.38 -12.35
C SER A 102 15.59 1.35 -13.53
N ASP A 103 15.13 0.89 -14.70
CA ASP A 103 14.99 1.69 -15.91
C ASP A 103 13.69 2.52 -15.96
N LEU A 104 12.72 2.25 -15.08
CA LEU A 104 11.44 2.96 -15.10
C LEU A 104 11.58 4.42 -14.65
N PRO A 105 10.81 5.36 -15.24
CA PRO A 105 10.71 6.72 -14.73
C PRO A 105 10.24 6.76 -13.27
N GLY A 106 10.72 7.75 -12.51
CA GLY A 106 10.42 7.84 -11.08
C GLY A 106 8.92 7.93 -10.75
N ILE A 107 8.11 8.56 -11.61
CA ILE A 107 6.66 8.62 -11.42
C ILE A 107 6.01 7.24 -11.60
N VAL A 108 6.42 6.51 -12.64
CA VAL A 108 5.95 5.15 -12.91
C VAL A 108 6.36 4.19 -11.79
N ARG A 109 7.57 4.35 -11.22
CA ARG A 109 8.00 3.59 -10.05
C ARG A 109 7.15 3.89 -8.81
N ALA A 110 6.75 5.14 -8.59
CA ALA A 110 5.85 5.47 -7.50
C ALA A 110 4.46 4.81 -7.69
N ASP A 111 3.93 4.88 -8.91
CA ASP A 111 2.62 4.30 -9.27
C ASP A 111 2.57 2.79 -9.14
N LEU A 112 3.65 2.11 -9.51
CA LEU A 112 3.77 0.67 -9.33
C LEU A 112 4.11 0.30 -7.89
N GLY A 113 4.99 1.08 -7.25
CA GLY A 113 5.47 0.85 -5.90
C GLY A 113 4.32 0.75 -4.90
N ARG A 114 3.32 1.64 -5.01
CA ARG A 114 2.13 1.56 -4.15
C ARG A 114 1.35 0.25 -4.29
N LEU A 115 1.20 -0.23 -5.51
CA LEU A 115 0.51 -1.49 -5.80
C LEU A 115 1.32 -2.70 -5.37
N LEU A 116 2.65 -2.66 -5.53
CA LEU A 116 3.55 -3.71 -5.06
C LEU A 116 3.53 -3.81 -3.53
N MET A 117 3.61 -2.69 -2.82
CA MET A 117 3.51 -2.66 -1.36
C MET A 117 2.17 -3.24 -0.87
N LEU A 118 1.05 -2.83 -1.49
CA LEU A 118 -0.27 -3.37 -1.15
C LEU A 118 -0.42 -4.85 -1.52
N TRP A 119 0.13 -5.28 -2.65
CA TRP A 119 0.11 -6.68 -3.06
C TRP A 119 0.84 -7.57 -2.06
N VAL A 120 2.03 -7.16 -1.61
CA VAL A 120 2.86 -7.94 -0.70
C VAL A 120 2.34 -7.86 0.74
N HIS A 121 2.03 -6.66 1.23
CA HIS A 121 1.76 -6.43 2.65
C HIS A 121 0.28 -6.23 2.97
N GLY A 122 -0.56 -5.89 2.00
CA GLY A 122 -1.88 -5.33 2.23
C GLY A 122 -1.82 -4.03 3.05
N GLY A 123 -2.94 -3.69 3.68
CA GLY A 123 -3.06 -2.53 4.55
C GLY A 123 -3.50 -1.29 3.78
N VAL A 124 -3.06 -0.12 4.23
CA VAL A 124 -3.43 1.18 3.68
C VAL A 124 -2.21 1.86 3.08
N TYR A 125 -2.27 2.15 1.78
CA TYR A 125 -1.37 3.07 1.11
C TYR A 125 -1.97 4.48 1.08
N LEU A 126 -1.12 5.49 1.25
CA LEU A 126 -1.45 6.88 0.97
C LEU A 126 -0.21 7.69 0.57
N ASP A 127 -0.40 8.73 -0.23
CA ASP A 127 0.68 9.64 -0.60
C ASP A 127 1.18 10.46 0.62
N VAL A 128 2.40 10.98 0.54
CA VAL A 128 3.05 11.74 1.63
C VAL A 128 2.50 13.16 1.80
N ASP A 129 1.68 13.62 0.86
CA ASP A 129 1.02 14.91 0.86
C ASP A 129 -0.40 14.89 1.46
N TYR A 130 -0.75 13.81 2.18
CA TYR A 130 -2.00 13.67 2.92
C TYR A 130 -1.89 14.13 4.37
N GLU A 131 -2.79 15.02 4.77
CA GLU A 131 -3.08 15.27 6.18
C GLU A 131 -4.20 14.34 6.66
N CYS A 132 -3.93 13.55 7.70
CA CYS A 132 -4.94 12.68 8.28
C CYS A 132 -5.70 13.41 9.38
N LEU A 133 -7.01 13.48 9.23
CA LEU A 133 -7.90 14.18 10.17
C LEU A 133 -8.67 13.22 11.09
N GLN A 134 -8.81 11.95 10.69
CA GLN A 134 -9.57 10.93 11.41
C GLN A 134 -8.90 9.55 11.30
N PRO A 135 -9.05 8.68 12.33
CA PRO A 135 -8.51 7.33 12.26
C PRO A 135 -9.21 6.47 11.19
N PHE A 136 -8.44 5.64 10.49
CA PHE A 136 -8.97 4.72 9.46
C PHE A 136 -9.67 3.49 10.04
N GLU A 137 -9.50 3.20 11.32
CA GLU A 137 -10.02 1.98 11.98
C GLU A 137 -11.52 1.75 11.75
N GLY A 138 -12.33 2.81 11.84
CA GLY A 138 -13.77 2.72 11.63
C GLY A 138 -14.13 2.34 10.19
N LEU A 139 -13.45 2.95 9.22
CA LEU A 139 -13.62 2.65 7.80
C LEU A 139 -13.24 1.20 7.47
N LEU A 140 -12.07 0.75 7.97
CA LEU A 140 -11.59 -0.61 7.75
C LEU A 140 -12.54 -1.64 8.36
N ARG A 141 -12.99 -1.44 9.60
CA ARG A 141 -13.97 -2.34 10.25
C ARG A 141 -15.28 -2.43 9.49
N GLN A 142 -15.81 -1.28 9.06
CA GLN A 142 -17.04 -1.26 8.28
C GLN A 142 -16.88 -2.03 6.96
N ALA A 143 -15.75 -1.90 6.28
CA ALA A 143 -15.47 -2.66 5.07
C ALA A 143 -15.37 -4.17 5.36
N GLU A 144 -14.66 -4.56 6.41
CA GLU A 144 -14.52 -5.97 6.86
C GLU A 144 -15.88 -6.59 7.20
N GLU A 145 -16.73 -5.88 7.94
CA GLU A 145 -18.09 -6.30 8.31
C GLU A 145 -18.99 -6.51 7.08
N ASN A 146 -18.78 -5.72 6.03
CA ASN A 146 -19.49 -5.84 4.75
C ASN A 146 -18.83 -6.86 3.79
N GLY A 147 -17.72 -7.49 4.19
CA GLY A 147 -16.98 -8.44 3.35
C GLY A 147 -16.21 -7.80 2.18
N HIS A 148 -15.89 -6.50 2.26
CA HIS A 148 -15.07 -5.80 1.27
C HIS A 148 -13.58 -5.97 1.58
N ASP A 149 -12.80 -6.34 0.57
CA ASP A 149 -11.36 -6.63 0.64
C ASP A 149 -10.48 -5.61 -0.12
N LEU A 150 -11.12 -4.59 -0.70
CA LEU A 150 -10.51 -3.45 -1.37
C LEU A 150 -11.34 -2.18 -1.12
N ILE A 151 -10.67 -1.07 -0.85
CA ILE A 151 -11.23 0.27 -0.78
C ILE A 151 -10.33 1.18 -1.60
N VAL A 152 -10.93 2.00 -2.46
CA VAL A 152 -10.23 2.99 -3.28
C VAL A 152 -10.84 4.37 -3.05
N GLY A 153 -10.01 5.41 -3.05
CA GLY A 153 -10.49 6.79 -2.95
C GLY A 153 -11.25 7.23 -4.20
N GLU A 154 -12.23 8.11 -4.03
CA GLU A 154 -12.80 8.86 -5.16
C GLU A 154 -11.87 10.03 -5.51
N GLU A 155 -11.67 10.28 -6.79
CA GLU A 155 -10.84 11.39 -7.25
C GLU A 155 -11.56 12.74 -7.07
N HIS A 156 -10.79 13.76 -6.69
CA HIS A 156 -11.34 15.09 -6.48
C HIS A 156 -11.82 15.70 -7.80
N LEU A 157 -13.08 16.14 -7.88
CA LEU A 157 -13.68 16.59 -9.15
C LEU A 157 -12.91 17.72 -9.86
N VAL A 158 -12.20 18.57 -9.11
CA VAL A 158 -11.34 19.60 -9.71
C VAL A 158 -10.19 18.97 -10.50
N HIS A 159 -9.58 17.89 -9.98
CA HIS A 159 -8.53 17.15 -10.67
C HIS A 159 -9.09 16.50 -11.94
N VAL A 160 -10.24 15.83 -11.81
CA VAL A 160 -10.96 15.18 -12.92
C VAL A 160 -11.26 16.14 -14.08
N TYR A 161 -11.92 17.26 -13.80
CA TYR A 161 -12.42 18.13 -14.87
C TYR A 161 -11.37 19.11 -15.39
N LEU A 162 -10.49 19.63 -14.52
CA LEU A 162 -9.57 20.71 -14.92
C LEU A 162 -8.19 20.22 -15.34
N LEU A 163 -7.72 19.11 -14.79
CA LEU A 163 -6.37 18.61 -15.05
C LEU A 163 -6.41 17.39 -15.98
N GLU A 164 -7.30 16.45 -15.72
CA GLU A 164 -7.44 15.22 -16.52
C GLU A 164 -8.40 15.41 -17.73
N ASN A 165 -9.12 16.54 -17.78
CA ASN A 165 -10.07 16.88 -18.85
C ASN A 165 -11.10 15.76 -19.14
N LEU A 166 -11.50 15.05 -18.08
CA LEU A 166 -12.51 13.99 -18.15
C LEU A 166 -13.92 14.58 -18.05
N ASN A 167 -14.93 13.73 -18.32
CA ASN A 167 -16.33 14.10 -18.18
C ASN A 167 -17.12 12.98 -17.48
N ASP A 168 -18.38 13.26 -17.16
CA ASP A 168 -19.23 12.36 -16.36
C ASP A 168 -19.45 10.97 -16.96
N SER A 169 -19.20 10.77 -18.26
CA SER A 169 -19.29 9.44 -18.87
C SER A 169 -18.22 8.46 -18.38
N MET A 170 -17.16 8.97 -17.73
CA MET A 170 -16.03 8.19 -17.24
C MET A 170 -16.14 7.85 -15.74
N ARG A 171 -17.30 8.10 -15.11
CA ARG A 171 -17.54 7.76 -13.70
C ARG A 171 -17.57 6.24 -13.47
N PRO A 172 -17.12 5.75 -12.30
CA PRO A 172 -16.58 6.51 -11.16
C PRO A 172 -15.12 6.95 -11.39
N PHE A 173 -14.75 8.11 -10.82
CA PHE A 173 -13.38 8.57 -10.84
C PHE A 173 -12.63 8.01 -9.63
N VAL A 174 -11.64 7.17 -9.88
CA VAL A 174 -10.90 6.48 -8.83
C VAL A 174 -9.54 7.15 -8.66
N SER A 175 -9.21 7.51 -7.43
CA SER A 175 -7.88 8.02 -7.08
C SER A 175 -6.95 6.87 -6.70
N ASN A 176 -5.69 6.99 -7.09
CA ASN A 176 -4.63 6.06 -6.69
C ASN A 176 -3.83 6.53 -5.47
N ALA A 177 -4.18 7.70 -4.91
CA ALA A 177 -3.42 8.36 -3.85
C ALA A 177 -3.80 7.89 -2.43
N TRP A 178 -4.90 7.12 -2.28
CA TRP A 178 -5.26 6.40 -1.06
C TRP A 178 -5.96 5.09 -1.43
N ILE A 179 -5.44 3.95 -0.95
CA ILE A 179 -5.98 2.62 -1.26
C ILE A 179 -5.83 1.73 -0.02
N ALA A 180 -6.87 0.98 0.34
CA ALA A 180 -6.79 -0.09 1.32
C ALA A 180 -7.05 -1.44 0.65
N ALA A 181 -6.21 -2.44 0.88
CA ALA A 181 -6.38 -3.76 0.30
C ALA A 181 -5.94 -4.88 1.25
N THR A 182 -6.56 -6.04 1.09
CA THR A 182 -5.97 -7.29 1.61
C THR A 182 -4.73 -7.67 0.79
N PRO A 183 -3.75 -8.39 1.39
CA PRO A 183 -2.61 -8.89 0.64
C PRO A 183 -3.06 -9.77 -0.53
N GLN A 184 -2.34 -9.71 -1.64
CA GLN A 184 -2.60 -10.51 -2.84
C GLN A 184 -4.00 -10.29 -3.46
N HIS A 185 -4.59 -9.11 -3.28
CA HIS A 185 -5.92 -8.80 -3.82
C HIS A 185 -5.99 -8.99 -5.35
N PRO A 186 -6.98 -9.75 -5.89
CA PRO A 186 -7.00 -10.17 -7.30
C PRO A 186 -6.93 -9.02 -8.32
N LEU A 187 -7.59 -7.88 -8.04
CA LEU A 187 -7.57 -6.72 -8.94
C LEU A 187 -6.17 -6.10 -9.03
N ILE A 188 -5.46 -6.02 -7.90
CA ILE A 188 -4.09 -5.49 -7.86
C ILE A 188 -3.17 -6.44 -8.64
N GLY A 189 -3.31 -7.75 -8.44
CA GLY A 189 -2.55 -8.76 -9.16
C GLY A 189 -2.78 -8.72 -10.66
N ALA A 190 -4.03 -8.50 -11.11
CA ALA A 190 -4.36 -8.34 -12.51
C ALA A 190 -3.70 -7.09 -13.12
N PHE A 191 -3.77 -5.95 -12.42
CA PHE A 191 -3.14 -4.71 -12.88
C PHE A 191 -1.62 -4.83 -12.95
N LEU A 192 -0.99 -5.39 -11.92
CA LEU A 192 0.44 -5.66 -11.90
C LEU A 192 0.79 -6.60 -13.06
N ASN A 193 0.10 -7.73 -13.22
CA ASN A 193 0.42 -8.67 -14.29
C ASN A 193 0.27 -8.06 -15.70
N ASP A 194 -0.74 -7.23 -15.94
CA ASP A 194 -0.91 -6.52 -17.22
C ASP A 194 0.23 -5.52 -17.46
N THR A 195 0.52 -4.70 -16.45
CA THR A 195 1.58 -3.67 -16.52
C THR A 195 2.97 -4.30 -16.69
N LEU A 196 3.23 -5.40 -16.00
CA LEU A 196 4.46 -6.19 -16.08
C LEU A 196 4.61 -6.90 -17.44
N SER A 197 3.50 -7.33 -18.04
CA SER A 197 3.52 -8.00 -19.35
C SER A 197 3.70 -7.00 -20.51
N ASN A 198 3.30 -5.74 -20.31
CA ASN A 198 3.27 -4.69 -21.33
C ASN A 198 4.31 -3.58 -21.08
N THR A 199 5.44 -3.87 -20.44
CA THR A 199 6.44 -2.86 -20.02
C THR A 199 6.96 -1.97 -21.17
N SER A 200 6.91 -2.44 -22.42
CA SER A 200 7.22 -1.66 -23.61
C SER A 200 6.33 -0.42 -23.79
N ARG A 201 5.12 -0.40 -23.22
CA ARG A 201 4.22 0.75 -23.26
C ARG A 201 4.64 1.84 -22.26
N LEU A 202 5.13 1.45 -21.09
CA LEU A 202 5.55 2.36 -20.00
C LEU A 202 6.84 3.12 -20.28
N LEU A 203 7.68 2.62 -21.18
CA LEU A 203 8.95 3.25 -21.57
C LEU A 203 8.76 4.26 -22.72
N ASN A 204 7.57 4.32 -23.32
CA ASN A 204 7.26 5.14 -24.49
C ASN A 204 6.24 6.27 -24.20
N GLU A 205 5.76 6.36 -22.96
CA GLU A 205 4.89 7.44 -22.43
C GLU A 205 5.72 8.35 -21.51
#